data_AF-A0A1G2E4C8-F1
#
_entry.id   AF-A0A1G2E4C8-F1
#
_cell.length_a   1.000
_cell.length_b   1.000
_cell.length_c   1.000
_cell.angle_alpha   90.00
_cell.angle_beta   90.00
_cell.angle_gamma   90.00
#
_symmetry.space_group_name_H-M   'P 1'
#
loop_
_entity.id
_entity.type
_entity.pdbx_description
1 polymer ?
#
loop_
_entity_poly.entity_id
_entity_poly.type
_entity_poly.pdbx_seq_one_letter_code
_entity_poly.pdbx_strand_id
1 'polypeptide(L)'
;MFTYLILEIAAWMIGAVTAFYIVLHLLPHHVKAKKHLHTFRLPIVVLILALVLGIYSRQTYAPDFAMPAFMHTYSPGNASASLPYINIVKFFGSMSQFENVRDIGADPNSVPLPITRTENELVKIHLDVKEVISEIAPGIYSNYWTYNGIVPGPMLRVKEGDTVELSITNDPSSLHAHNIDLHAVTGPGGGASVTMVEPGETKAFKFKALNPGLYVYHCAAMNASMHNAHGQYGLILVEPKEGLPAVDKEFYLMQGELYTVGGLGKKGLTRFDTQAFLDGNPNYVTFNGRVESTPRMEVNVGDRVRIYVGNGGVGLISSFHIIGEIFDTVYPEGAMGEGSALHKNVQTTAVLPGGSSIVEFKAEVPGKLVAVDHALSRMNKGAWAVINVVGPANPEIFESLTPTAPASEEAADEAKKMDKMEMGGY
;
A
#
# COMPACT_ATOMS: atom_id res chain seq x y z
N MET A 1 -20.94 1.47 -4.24
CA MET A 1 -20.17 1.95 -3.08
C MET A 1 -21.03 2.09 -1.82
N PHE A 2 -22.14 2.84 -1.85
CA PHE A 2 -22.88 3.23 -0.63
C PHE A 2 -24.09 2.37 -0.24
N THR A 3 -24.43 1.35 -1.03
CA THR A 3 -25.62 0.51 -0.81
C THR A 3 -25.69 -0.07 0.60
N TYR A 4 -24.53 -0.46 1.16
CA TYR A 4 -24.44 -1.01 2.51
C TYR A 4 -24.56 0.05 3.62
N LEU A 5 -24.10 1.28 3.38
CA LEU A 5 -24.25 2.40 4.33
C LEU A 5 -25.71 2.82 4.51
N ILE A 6 -26.46 2.87 3.41
CA ILE A 6 -27.89 3.22 3.44
C ILE A 6 -28.67 2.16 4.22
N LEU A 7 -28.34 0.87 4.01
CA LEU A 7 -28.96 -0.24 4.74
C LEU A 7 -28.63 -0.20 6.24
N GLU A 8 -27.42 0.19 6.62
CA GLU A 8 -27.00 0.34 8.02
C GLU A 8 -27.74 1.45 8.75
N ILE A 9 -27.76 2.66 8.18
CA ILE A 9 -28.45 3.81 8.77
C ILE A 9 -29.93 3.49 8.93
N ALA A 10 -30.53 2.86 7.91
CA ALA A 10 -31.91 2.40 7.97
C ALA A 10 -32.10 1.39 9.11
N ALA A 11 -31.22 0.38 9.26
CA ALA A 11 -31.31 -0.62 10.32
C ALA A 11 -31.20 -0.01 11.73
N TRP A 12 -30.26 0.90 11.97
CA TRP A 12 -30.11 1.58 13.26
C TRP A 12 -31.29 2.48 13.58
N MET A 13 -31.78 3.26 12.60
CA MET A 13 -32.96 4.11 12.79
C MET A 13 -34.21 3.27 13.10
N ILE A 14 -34.43 2.19 12.35
CA ILE A 14 -35.54 1.26 12.58
C ILE A 14 -35.40 0.59 13.95
N GLY A 15 -34.20 0.13 14.32
CA GLY A 15 -33.92 -0.49 15.61
C GLY A 15 -34.16 0.46 16.79
N ALA A 16 -33.69 1.71 16.69
CA ALA A 16 -33.84 2.74 17.72
C ALA A 16 -35.32 3.14 17.91
N VAL A 17 -36.05 3.38 16.82
CA VAL A 17 -37.49 3.68 16.86
C VAL A 17 -38.27 2.52 17.46
N THR A 18 -37.92 1.28 17.10
CA THR A 18 -38.59 0.08 17.61
C THR A 18 -38.30 -0.14 19.10
N ALA A 19 -37.04 0.03 19.53
CA ALA A 19 -36.66 -0.05 20.94
C ALA A 19 -37.36 1.05 21.77
N PHE A 20 -37.40 2.28 21.27
CA PHE A 20 -38.11 3.39 21.92
C PHE A 20 -39.61 3.13 22.06
N TYR A 21 -40.25 2.60 21.00
CA TYR A 21 -41.66 2.19 21.04
C TYR A 21 -41.94 1.11 22.10
N ILE A 22 -41.08 0.07 22.15
CA ILE A 22 -41.16 -1.02 23.13
C ILE A 22 -41.02 -0.46 24.56
N VAL A 23 -40.05 0.42 24.81
CA VAL A 23 -39.81 1.04 26.13
C VAL A 23 -41.01 1.89 26.56
N LEU A 24 -41.53 2.75 25.69
CA LEU A 24 -42.69 3.59 25.96
C LEU A 24 -43.97 2.81 26.23
N HIS A 25 -44.15 1.62 25.64
CA HIS A 25 -45.37 0.82 25.83
C HIS A 25 -45.23 -0.27 26.90
N LEU A 26 -44.01 -0.69 27.28
CA LEU A 26 -43.79 -1.67 28.35
C LEU A 26 -43.64 -1.05 29.74
N LEU A 27 -43.02 0.14 29.86
CA LEU A 27 -42.84 0.82 31.15
C LEU A 27 -44.15 1.22 31.84
N PRO A 28 -45.19 1.73 31.14
CA PRO A 28 -46.45 2.11 31.79
C PRO A 28 -47.38 0.92 32.10
N HIS A 29 -47.19 -0.24 31.45
CA HIS A 29 -48.15 -1.35 31.46
C HIS A 29 -47.72 -2.58 32.28
N HIS A 30 -46.74 -2.43 33.16
CA HIS A 30 -46.27 -3.48 34.09
C HIS A 30 -47.36 -4.11 34.99
N VAL A 31 -48.61 -3.60 34.96
CA VAL A 31 -49.69 -4.08 35.83
C VAL A 31 -50.73 -4.98 35.13
N LYS A 32 -50.75 -5.15 33.79
CA LYS A 32 -51.75 -6.03 33.12
C LYS A 32 -51.22 -6.82 31.91
N ALA A 33 -50.15 -7.59 32.11
CA ALA A 33 -49.38 -8.23 31.03
C ALA A 33 -49.94 -9.55 30.42
N LYS A 34 -51.21 -9.93 30.63
CA LYS A 34 -51.71 -11.24 30.14
C LYS A 34 -52.48 -11.24 28.81
N LYS A 35 -52.80 -10.09 28.19
CA LYS A 35 -53.64 -10.05 26.97
C LYS A 35 -53.00 -9.51 25.69
N HIS A 36 -51.74 -9.07 25.70
CA HIS A 36 -51.15 -8.34 24.56
C HIS A 36 -49.94 -9.01 23.88
N LEU A 37 -49.70 -10.31 24.07
CA LEU A 37 -48.51 -10.97 23.50
C LEU A 37 -48.48 -10.96 21.96
N HIS A 38 -49.64 -10.93 21.29
CA HIS A 38 -49.72 -10.85 19.82
C HIS A 38 -49.32 -9.48 19.25
N THR A 39 -49.60 -8.39 19.98
CA THR A 39 -49.26 -7.01 19.58
C THR A 39 -47.76 -6.70 19.60
N PHE A 40 -46.94 -7.55 20.24
CA PHE A 40 -45.49 -7.37 20.32
C PHE A 40 -44.69 -8.23 19.33
N ARG A 41 -45.33 -9.13 18.57
CA ARG A 41 -44.62 -10.00 17.60
C ARG A 41 -43.98 -9.21 16.47
N LEU A 42 -44.68 -8.24 15.91
CA LEU A 42 -44.17 -7.42 14.81
C LEU A 42 -43.00 -6.51 15.25
N PRO A 43 -43.08 -5.76 16.37
CA PRO A 43 -41.93 -5.02 16.90
C PRO A 43 -40.71 -5.90 17.21
N ILE A 44 -40.91 -7.10 17.77
CA ILE A 44 -39.79 -8.02 18.06
C ILE A 44 -39.17 -8.54 16.77
N VAL A 45 -39.96 -8.89 15.75
CA VAL A 45 -39.44 -9.31 14.44
C VAL A 45 -38.69 -8.17 13.76
N VAL A 46 -39.20 -6.93 13.83
CA VAL A 46 -38.51 -5.74 13.29
C VAL A 46 -37.23 -5.45 14.05
N LEU A 47 -37.22 -5.61 15.37
CA LEU A 47 -36.01 -5.47 16.20
C LEU A 47 -34.98 -6.55 15.86
N ILE A 48 -35.39 -7.82 15.72
CA ILE A 48 -34.52 -8.92 15.30
C ILE A 48 -34.01 -8.67 13.89
N LEU A 49 -34.85 -8.22 12.96
CA LEU A 49 -34.44 -7.89 11.60
C LEU A 49 -33.46 -6.72 11.58
N ALA A 50 -33.70 -5.67 12.38
CA ALA A 50 -32.79 -4.55 12.57
C ALA A 50 -31.49 -4.96 13.27
N LEU A 51 -31.53 -5.92 14.18
CA LEU A 51 -30.35 -6.49 14.84
C LEU A 51 -29.55 -7.36 13.87
N VAL A 52 -30.21 -8.17 13.03
CA VAL A 52 -29.59 -9.01 12.00
C VAL A 52 -29.00 -8.13 10.90
N LEU A 53 -29.75 -7.14 10.40
CA LEU A 53 -29.26 -6.13 9.46
C LEU A 53 -28.15 -5.29 10.10
N GLY A 54 -28.25 -4.99 11.40
CA GLY A 54 -27.26 -4.25 12.18
C GLY A 54 -26.00 -5.06 12.51
N ILE A 55 -26.07 -6.38 12.65
CA ILE A 55 -24.91 -7.27 12.78
C ILE A 55 -24.25 -7.46 11.42
N TYR A 56 -25.07 -7.65 10.37
CA TYR A 56 -24.61 -7.67 8.98
C TYR A 56 -23.99 -6.32 8.58
N SER A 57 -24.48 -5.20 9.12
CA SER A 57 -23.94 -3.86 8.88
C SER A 57 -22.84 -3.43 9.86
N ARG A 58 -22.75 -3.98 11.07
CA ARG A 58 -21.59 -3.73 11.97
C ARG A 58 -20.31 -4.30 11.37
N GLN A 59 -20.43 -5.19 10.39
CA GLN A 59 -19.34 -5.56 9.51
C GLN A 59 -19.00 -4.48 8.48
N THR A 60 -19.70 -3.32 8.42
CA THR A 60 -19.55 -2.30 7.37
C THR A 60 -19.16 -0.87 7.81
N TYR A 61 -19.54 -0.26 8.95
CA TYR A 61 -19.06 1.12 9.22
C TYR A 61 -19.10 1.67 10.68
N ALA A 62 -18.24 2.67 10.96
CA ALA A 62 -18.25 3.65 12.08
C ALA A 62 -17.35 4.86 11.68
N PRO A 63 -17.67 6.12 11.99
CA PRO A 63 -17.25 7.29 11.18
C PRO A 63 -15.79 7.78 11.27
N ASP A 64 -14.84 7.02 11.81
CA ASP A 64 -13.48 7.52 12.01
C ASP A 64 -12.57 7.17 10.80
N PHE A 65 -12.16 8.21 10.06
CA PHE A 65 -11.13 8.16 9.00
C PHE A 65 -9.71 8.35 9.54
N ALA A 66 -9.55 8.39 10.86
CA ALA A 66 -8.30 8.59 11.56
C ALA A 66 -8.36 7.95 12.96
N MET A 67 -7.39 8.24 13.83
CA MET A 67 -7.40 7.71 15.20
C MET A 67 -8.62 8.20 15.99
N PRO A 68 -9.20 7.37 16.89
CA PRO A 68 -10.28 7.81 17.76
C PRO A 68 -9.85 9.00 18.65
N ALA A 69 -10.75 9.98 18.85
CA ALA A 69 -10.45 11.20 19.61
C ALA A 69 -10.10 10.96 21.09
N PHE A 70 -10.51 9.81 21.65
CA PHE A 70 -10.21 9.40 23.03
C PHE A 70 -8.90 8.60 23.16
N MET A 71 -8.19 8.35 22.04
CA MET A 71 -6.92 7.65 22.05
C MET A 71 -5.78 8.63 22.31
N HIS A 72 -4.96 8.33 23.33
CA HIS A 72 -3.75 9.08 23.62
C HIS A 72 -2.59 8.50 22.80
N THR A 73 -1.90 9.36 22.04
CA THR A 73 -0.73 9.01 21.25
C THR A 73 0.49 9.72 21.83
N TYR A 74 1.68 9.12 21.65
CA TYR A 74 2.95 9.74 22.03
C TYR A 74 3.71 10.29 20.80
N SER A 75 3.02 10.49 19.68
CA SER A 75 3.60 11.14 18.50
C SER A 75 4.03 12.57 18.85
N PRO A 76 5.12 13.10 18.26
CA PRO A 76 5.48 14.51 18.42
C PRO A 76 4.28 15.43 18.22
N GLY A 77 4.05 16.34 19.17
CA GLY A 77 2.88 17.23 19.21
C GLY A 77 1.71 16.76 20.08
N ASN A 78 1.75 15.55 20.67
CA ASN A 78 0.69 14.96 21.52
C ASN A 78 -0.72 14.99 20.90
N ALA A 79 -0.82 15.17 19.59
CA ALA A 79 -2.10 15.18 18.92
C ALA A 79 -2.52 13.76 18.57
N SER A 80 -3.74 13.40 18.98
CA SER A 80 -4.47 12.36 18.26
C SER A 80 -4.65 12.86 16.83
N ALA A 81 -4.35 12.04 15.84
CA ALA A 81 -4.71 12.35 14.45
C ALA A 81 -6.22 12.30 14.21
N SER A 82 -7.04 12.22 15.25
CA SER A 82 -8.47 12.39 15.15
C SER A 82 -8.80 13.67 14.40
N LEU A 83 -9.58 13.53 13.33
CA LEU A 83 -10.22 14.66 12.68
C LEU A 83 -11.03 15.44 13.71
N PRO A 84 -10.87 16.78 13.84
CA PRO A 84 -11.81 17.60 14.58
C PRO A 84 -13.23 17.32 14.09
N TYR A 85 -14.24 17.27 14.98
CA TYR A 85 -15.63 16.95 14.60
C TYR A 85 -16.15 17.80 13.42
N ILE A 86 -15.70 19.06 13.33
CA ILE A 86 -15.97 19.96 12.21
C ILE A 86 -15.51 19.40 10.86
N ASN A 87 -14.33 18.75 10.80
CA ASN A 87 -13.80 18.18 9.57
C ASN A 87 -14.50 16.86 9.18
N ILE A 88 -15.02 16.11 10.15
CA ILE A 88 -15.90 14.95 9.88
C ILE A 88 -17.21 15.41 9.24
N VAL A 89 -17.82 16.48 9.77
CA VAL A 89 -19.02 17.09 9.17
C VAL A 89 -18.71 17.63 7.77
N LYS A 90 -17.54 18.27 7.59
CA LYS A 90 -17.07 18.67 6.26
C LYS A 90 -16.92 17.47 5.34
N PHE A 91 -16.29 16.38 5.75
CA PHE A 91 -16.15 15.15 4.95
C PHE A 91 -17.50 14.68 4.40
N PHE A 92 -18.54 14.57 5.25
CA PHE A 92 -19.86 14.16 4.76
C PHE A 92 -20.53 15.22 3.87
N GLY A 93 -20.27 16.51 4.12
CA GLY A 93 -20.73 17.63 3.28
C GLY A 93 -19.96 17.79 1.96
N SER A 94 -18.72 17.30 1.89
CA SER A 94 -17.81 17.40 0.75
C SER A 94 -17.49 16.03 0.14
N MET A 95 -18.21 14.96 0.52
CA MET A 95 -17.94 13.61 0.03
C MET A 95 -18.03 13.53 -1.50
N SER A 96 -18.93 14.31 -2.10
CA SER A 96 -19.06 14.43 -3.57
C SER A 96 -17.93 15.22 -4.24
N GLN A 97 -17.08 15.88 -3.46
CA GLN A 97 -15.94 16.66 -3.93
C GLN A 97 -14.65 15.83 -3.98
N PHE A 98 -14.58 14.69 -3.28
CA PHE A 98 -13.44 13.79 -3.40
C PHE A 98 -13.38 13.21 -4.80
N GLU A 99 -12.22 13.36 -5.43
CA GLU A 99 -11.94 12.73 -6.72
C GLU A 99 -11.92 11.21 -6.54
N ASN A 100 -12.68 10.51 -7.38
CA ASN A 100 -12.64 9.06 -7.47
C ASN A 100 -11.62 8.68 -8.55
N VAL A 101 -10.44 8.28 -8.12
CA VAL A 101 -9.36 7.87 -9.01
C VAL A 101 -9.53 6.40 -9.32
N ARG A 102 -9.60 6.05 -10.62
CA ARG A 102 -9.84 4.66 -11.05
C ARG A 102 -8.65 3.74 -10.77
N ASP A 103 -7.43 4.23 -10.96
CA ASP A 103 -6.20 3.50 -10.67
C ASP A 103 -5.30 4.39 -9.83
N ILE A 104 -5.21 4.10 -8.52
CA ILE A 104 -4.32 4.82 -7.61
C ILE A 104 -2.85 4.48 -7.85
N GLY A 105 -2.55 3.33 -8.42
CA GLY A 105 -1.21 2.79 -8.41
C GLY A 105 -0.35 3.47 -9.46
N ALA A 106 0.72 4.16 -9.02
CA ALA A 106 1.69 4.75 -9.92
C ALA A 106 2.16 3.72 -10.96
N ASP A 107 2.27 4.16 -12.21
CA ASP A 107 2.78 3.32 -13.30
C ASP A 107 4.26 3.00 -13.03
N PRO A 108 4.64 1.72 -12.89
CA PRO A 108 6.02 1.35 -12.63
C PRO A 108 6.98 1.79 -13.74
N ASN A 109 6.50 2.08 -14.96
CA ASN A 109 7.32 2.58 -16.07
C ASN A 109 7.59 4.09 -15.98
N SER A 110 6.92 4.82 -15.08
CA SER A 110 7.03 6.28 -14.97
C SER A 110 8.27 6.72 -14.18
N VAL A 111 9.44 6.24 -14.61
CA VAL A 111 10.75 6.67 -14.13
C VAL A 111 11.22 7.85 -14.99
N PRO A 112 11.59 9.01 -14.42
CA PRO A 112 12.16 10.10 -15.20
C PRO A 112 13.45 9.67 -15.93
N LEU A 113 13.64 10.16 -17.15
CA LEU A 113 14.80 9.80 -17.98
C LEU A 113 16.14 10.15 -17.29
N PRO A 114 17.21 9.39 -17.56
CA PRO A 114 18.56 9.71 -17.08
C PRO A 114 19.00 11.12 -17.42
N ILE A 115 19.62 11.79 -16.45
CA ILE A 115 20.14 13.15 -16.62
C ILE A 115 21.40 13.10 -17.48
N THR A 116 21.36 13.75 -18.64
CA THR A 116 22.47 13.78 -19.61
C THR A 116 23.38 14.99 -19.48
N ARG A 117 23.00 15.99 -18.66
CA ARG A 117 23.78 17.21 -18.46
C ARG A 117 24.92 17.01 -17.45
N THR A 118 26.03 17.72 -17.69
CA THR A 118 27.21 17.72 -16.81
C THR A 118 27.10 18.77 -15.72
N GLU A 119 26.55 19.95 -16.04
CA GLU A 119 26.45 21.08 -15.12
C GLU A 119 25.25 20.95 -14.17
N ASN A 120 25.37 21.59 -13.01
CA ASN A 120 24.28 21.69 -12.04
C ASN A 120 23.36 22.85 -12.41
N GLU A 121 22.06 22.72 -12.15
CA GLU A 121 21.09 23.77 -12.46
C GLU A 121 20.09 24.00 -11.33
N LEU A 122 19.20 24.98 -11.53
CA LEU A 122 18.00 25.16 -10.71
C LEU A 122 16.89 24.25 -11.26
N VAL A 123 16.60 23.16 -10.55
CA VAL A 123 15.50 22.24 -10.88
C VAL A 123 14.25 22.68 -10.11
N LYS A 124 13.14 22.92 -10.82
CA LYS A 124 11.87 23.30 -10.21
C LYS A 124 10.92 22.10 -10.20
N ILE A 125 10.42 21.75 -9.03
CA ILE A 125 9.50 20.63 -8.83
C ILE A 125 8.21 21.17 -8.19
N HIS A 126 7.09 20.73 -8.73
CA HIS A 126 5.77 21.01 -8.17
C HIS A 126 5.04 19.70 -7.89
N LEU A 127 4.46 19.56 -6.70
CA LEU A 127 3.60 18.43 -6.33
C LEU A 127 2.24 18.93 -5.86
N ASP A 128 1.19 18.33 -6.38
CA ASP A 128 -0.19 18.57 -5.97
C ASP A 128 -0.58 17.57 -4.89
N VAL A 129 -0.80 18.01 -3.66
CA VAL A 129 -1.27 17.15 -2.58
C VAL A 129 -2.78 17.02 -2.65
N LYS A 130 -3.28 15.78 -2.68
CA LYS A 130 -4.71 15.47 -2.82
C LYS A 130 -5.12 14.30 -1.96
N GLU A 131 -6.30 14.41 -1.37
CA GLU A 131 -7.02 13.28 -0.79
C GLU A 131 -8.03 12.72 -1.81
N VAL A 132 -7.95 11.42 -2.10
CA VAL A 132 -8.76 10.78 -3.15
C VAL A 132 -9.36 9.46 -2.65
N ILE A 133 -10.42 8.99 -3.30
CA ILE A 133 -10.93 7.64 -3.08
C ILE A 133 -10.51 6.76 -4.24
N SER A 134 -9.98 5.57 -3.96
CA SER A 134 -9.62 4.60 -5.00
C SER A 134 -9.68 3.16 -4.49
N GLU A 135 -9.62 2.20 -5.42
CA GLU A 135 -9.61 0.77 -5.10
C GLU A 135 -8.24 0.28 -4.65
N ILE A 136 -8.21 -0.42 -3.51
CA ILE A 136 -7.08 -1.26 -3.08
C ILE A 136 -7.10 -2.57 -3.88
N ALA A 137 -8.29 -3.16 -4.03
CA ALA A 137 -8.55 -4.45 -4.67
C ALA A 137 -10.00 -4.46 -5.19
N PRO A 138 -10.40 -5.40 -6.06
CA PRO A 138 -11.72 -5.37 -6.70
C PRO A 138 -12.90 -5.17 -5.73
N GLY A 139 -13.53 -3.99 -5.80
CA GLY A 139 -14.66 -3.60 -4.96
C GLY A 139 -14.33 -3.22 -3.51
N ILE A 140 -13.05 -3.00 -3.19
CA ILE A 140 -12.53 -2.59 -1.88
C ILE A 140 -11.85 -1.23 -2.05
N TYR A 141 -12.38 -0.19 -1.40
CA TYR A 141 -11.93 1.19 -1.59
C TYR A 141 -11.27 1.72 -0.32
N SER A 142 -10.29 2.60 -0.48
CA SER A 142 -9.69 3.39 0.60
C SER A 142 -9.73 4.88 0.27
N ASN A 143 -9.62 5.68 1.32
CA ASN A 143 -9.24 7.09 1.21
C ASN A 143 -7.71 7.15 1.24
N TYR A 144 -7.13 7.64 0.14
CA TYR A 144 -5.70 7.82 -0.02
C TYR A 144 -5.33 9.29 0.11
N TRP A 145 -4.20 9.57 0.72
CA TRP A 145 -3.57 10.89 0.74
C TRP A 145 -2.33 10.80 -0.12
N THR A 146 -2.22 11.68 -1.11
CA THR A 146 -1.33 11.45 -2.25
C THR A 146 -0.53 12.69 -2.58
N TYR A 147 0.61 12.47 -3.22
CA TYR A 147 1.21 13.47 -4.10
C TYR A 147 0.80 13.11 -5.53
N ASN A 148 0.21 14.06 -6.24
CA ASN A 148 -0.29 13.99 -7.61
C ASN A 148 -1.39 12.93 -7.86
N GLY A 149 -2.20 12.60 -6.86
CA GLY A 149 -3.34 11.69 -7.04
C GLY A 149 -2.98 10.21 -7.20
N ILE A 150 -1.72 9.83 -6.95
CA ILE A 150 -1.19 8.47 -7.15
C ILE A 150 -0.40 7.98 -5.93
N VAL A 151 -0.25 6.66 -5.80
CA VAL A 151 0.53 5.98 -4.76
C VAL A 151 1.47 4.95 -5.39
N PRO A 152 2.78 5.01 -5.11
CA PRO A 152 3.46 6.15 -4.48
C PRO A 152 3.31 7.44 -5.31
N GLY A 153 3.69 8.57 -4.74
CA GLY A 153 3.83 9.82 -5.47
C GLY A 153 4.86 9.72 -6.62
N PRO A 154 4.91 10.71 -7.52
CA PRO A 154 5.80 10.71 -8.67
C PRO A 154 7.26 10.42 -8.28
N MET A 155 7.95 9.59 -9.05
CA MET A 155 9.39 9.44 -8.89
C MET A 155 10.06 10.73 -9.33
N LEU A 156 10.87 11.33 -8.44
CA LEU A 156 11.65 12.52 -8.72
C LEU A 156 13.06 12.12 -9.10
N ARG A 157 13.71 12.89 -9.97
CA ARG A 157 15.09 12.64 -10.40
C ARG A 157 15.83 13.96 -10.52
N VAL A 158 16.93 14.09 -9.80
CA VAL A 158 17.81 15.27 -9.80
C VAL A 158 19.26 14.81 -9.80
N LYS A 159 20.20 15.68 -10.16
CA LYS A 159 21.63 15.39 -10.15
C LYS A 159 22.26 15.90 -8.87
N GLU A 160 23.24 15.16 -8.36
CA GLU A 160 24.07 15.59 -7.24
C GLU A 160 24.70 16.96 -7.55
N GLY A 161 24.44 17.91 -6.65
CA GLY A 161 24.88 19.29 -6.73
C GLY A 161 23.84 20.27 -7.28
N ASP A 162 22.71 19.79 -7.82
CA ASP A 162 21.59 20.64 -8.22
C ASP A 162 21.05 21.46 -7.07
N THR A 163 20.55 22.65 -7.41
CA THR A 163 19.68 23.41 -6.51
C THR A 163 18.25 23.08 -6.90
N VAL A 164 17.47 22.54 -5.97
CA VAL A 164 16.08 22.15 -6.19
C VAL A 164 15.17 23.14 -5.48
N GLU A 165 14.27 23.77 -6.21
CA GLU A 165 13.14 24.54 -5.68
C GLU A 165 11.89 23.66 -5.76
N LEU A 166 11.45 23.17 -4.60
CA LEU A 166 10.29 22.30 -4.49
C LEU A 166 9.13 23.08 -3.90
N SER A 167 7.98 23.00 -4.57
CA SER A 167 6.72 23.57 -4.13
C SER A 167 5.66 22.49 -4.03
N ILE A 168 4.80 22.61 -3.02
CA ILE A 168 3.62 21.77 -2.88
C ILE A 168 2.37 22.65 -2.75
N THR A 169 1.28 22.24 -3.41
CA THR A 169 -0.05 22.84 -3.27
C THR A 169 -0.98 21.82 -2.64
N ASN A 170 -1.66 22.17 -1.56
CA ASN A 170 -2.72 21.32 -1.02
C ASN A 170 -4.03 21.64 -1.71
N ASP A 171 -4.68 20.63 -2.28
CA ASP A 171 -5.96 20.82 -2.96
C ASP A 171 -7.01 21.38 -1.97
N PRO A 172 -7.83 22.36 -2.37
CA PRO A 172 -8.86 22.93 -1.50
C PRO A 172 -9.89 21.92 -0.98
N SER A 173 -10.04 20.76 -1.64
CA SER A 173 -10.94 19.68 -1.21
C SER A 173 -10.37 18.80 -0.11
N SER A 174 -9.05 18.87 0.17
CA SER A 174 -8.41 18.13 1.26
C SER A 174 -8.99 18.52 2.62
N LEU A 175 -8.97 17.57 3.55
CA LEU A 175 -9.43 17.75 4.92
C LEU A 175 -8.30 17.94 5.91
N HIS A 176 -7.09 17.56 5.52
CA HIS A 176 -5.90 17.62 6.34
C HIS A 176 -4.92 18.65 5.80
N ALA A 177 -4.16 19.25 6.72
CA ALA A 177 -2.93 19.90 6.37
C ALA A 177 -1.88 18.84 6.00
N HIS A 178 -1.06 19.15 5.02
CA HIS A 178 -0.01 18.27 4.55
C HIS A 178 1.33 19.01 4.49
N ASN A 179 2.43 18.29 4.43
CA ASN A 179 3.74 18.86 4.14
C ASN A 179 4.57 17.82 3.38
N ILE A 180 5.88 18.04 3.26
CA ILE A 180 6.79 17.04 2.70
C ILE A 180 8.13 17.03 3.44
N ASP A 181 8.52 15.85 3.88
CA ASP A 181 9.87 15.48 4.32
C ASP A 181 10.55 14.71 3.18
N LEU A 182 11.64 15.24 2.63
CA LEU A 182 12.48 14.55 1.67
C LEU A 182 13.79 14.16 2.35
N HIS A 183 14.11 12.86 2.38
CA HIS A 183 15.35 12.40 3.02
C HIS A 183 16.61 12.84 2.27
N ALA A 184 16.47 13.29 1.01
CA ALA A 184 17.54 13.93 0.23
C ALA A 184 17.89 15.37 0.72
N VAL A 185 17.09 15.96 1.62
CA VAL A 185 17.25 17.33 2.10
C VAL A 185 18.08 17.36 3.39
N THR A 186 19.23 18.02 3.33
CA THR A 186 19.99 18.41 4.53
C THR A 186 19.45 19.74 5.06
N GLY A 187 18.38 19.69 5.86
CA GLY A 187 17.75 20.86 6.46
C GLY A 187 16.69 20.49 7.51
N PRO A 188 16.16 21.46 8.27
CA PRO A 188 15.17 21.19 9.31
C PRO A 188 13.95 20.43 8.78
N GLY A 189 13.67 19.26 9.38
CA GLY A 189 12.55 18.40 9.04
C GLY A 189 12.52 17.91 7.59
N GLY A 190 13.66 17.90 6.89
CA GLY A 190 13.72 17.51 5.46
C GLY A 190 12.86 18.38 4.53
N GLY A 191 12.52 19.60 4.95
CA GLY A 191 11.58 20.50 4.24
C GLY A 191 10.21 20.60 4.92
N ALA A 192 9.84 19.66 5.78
CA ALA A 192 8.52 19.59 6.42
C ALA A 192 8.23 20.79 7.32
N SER A 193 9.27 21.30 8.00
CA SER A 193 9.16 22.46 8.90
C SER A 193 8.75 23.76 8.20
N VAL A 194 8.90 23.84 6.87
CA VAL A 194 8.60 25.05 6.08
C VAL A 194 7.55 24.82 4.99
N THR A 195 6.99 23.61 4.90
CA THR A 195 6.00 23.23 3.87
C THR A 195 4.66 22.79 4.42
N MET A 196 4.32 23.08 5.69
CA MET A 196 2.97 22.83 6.20
C MET A 196 1.93 23.64 5.44
N VAL A 197 1.16 23.01 4.55
CA VAL A 197 0.14 23.62 3.69
C VAL A 197 -1.27 23.23 4.14
N GLU A 198 -2.06 24.21 4.51
CA GLU A 198 -3.52 24.05 4.69
C GLU A 198 -4.21 23.84 3.34
N PRO A 199 -5.44 23.27 3.29
CA PRO A 199 -6.19 23.14 2.04
C PRO A 199 -6.30 24.47 1.27
N GLY A 200 -5.86 24.47 0.00
CA GLY A 200 -5.77 25.65 -0.87
C GLY A 200 -4.49 26.48 -0.74
N GLU A 201 -3.58 26.11 0.16
CA GLU A 201 -2.30 26.79 0.34
C GLU A 201 -1.18 26.17 -0.52
N THR A 202 -0.27 27.02 -0.98
CA THR A 202 0.97 26.61 -1.62
C THR A 202 2.16 27.11 -0.81
N LYS A 203 3.14 26.24 -0.55
CA LYS A 203 4.43 26.61 0.02
C LYS A 203 5.57 26.01 -0.79
N ALA A 204 6.72 26.64 -0.70
CA ALA A 204 7.92 26.22 -1.40
C ALA A 204 9.15 26.39 -0.52
N PHE A 205 10.16 25.59 -0.81
CA PHE A 205 11.49 25.73 -0.23
C PHE A 205 12.55 25.34 -1.26
N LYS A 206 13.80 25.68 -0.96
CA LYS A 206 14.92 25.42 -1.84
C LYS A 206 16.01 24.68 -1.06
N PHE A 207 16.58 23.65 -1.67
CA PHE A 207 17.69 22.89 -1.11
C PHE A 207 18.73 22.59 -2.19
N LYS A 208 19.91 22.18 -1.76
CA LYS A 208 20.93 21.63 -2.66
C LYS A 208 20.96 20.12 -2.49
N ALA A 209 20.91 19.35 -3.57
CA ALA A 209 21.02 17.90 -3.52
C ALA A 209 22.48 17.51 -3.27
N LEU A 210 22.87 17.31 -2.00
CA LEU A 210 24.28 17.16 -1.62
C LEU A 210 24.83 15.75 -1.76
N ASN A 211 23.98 14.74 -1.58
CA ASN A 211 24.40 13.34 -1.48
C ASN A 211 23.70 12.52 -2.56
N PRO A 212 24.43 11.74 -3.37
CA PRO A 212 23.81 10.81 -4.31
C PRO A 212 23.19 9.63 -3.56
N GLY A 213 22.03 9.20 -4.02
CA GLY A 213 21.28 8.11 -3.38
C GLY A 213 19.83 8.05 -3.86
N LEU A 214 19.16 6.96 -3.51
CA LEU A 214 17.72 6.81 -3.69
C LEU A 214 17.03 7.07 -2.35
N TYR A 215 16.32 8.18 -2.25
CA TYR A 215 15.76 8.65 -0.98
C TYR A 215 14.23 8.56 -1.00
N VAL A 216 13.65 8.21 0.14
CA VAL A 216 12.21 8.35 0.35
C VAL A 216 11.88 9.83 0.55
N TYR A 217 10.72 10.23 0.05
CA TYR A 217 10.01 11.39 0.56
C TYR A 217 8.63 10.97 1.04
N HIS A 218 8.11 11.66 2.06
CA HIS A 218 6.79 11.39 2.59
C HIS A 218 6.22 12.59 3.35
N CYS A 219 4.96 12.52 3.75
CA CYS A 219 4.40 13.56 4.60
C CYS A 219 4.91 13.41 6.03
N ALA A 220 5.31 14.51 6.64
CA ALA A 220 5.68 14.62 8.04
C ALA A 220 4.80 15.65 8.78
N ALA A 221 3.54 15.77 8.36
CA ALA A 221 2.54 16.52 9.10
C ALA A 221 2.28 15.83 10.44
N MET A 222 1.48 16.47 11.30
CA MET A 222 1.24 15.95 12.64
C MET A 222 0.67 14.52 12.58
N ASN A 223 1.34 13.59 13.26
CA ASN A 223 1.17 12.13 13.09
C ASN A 223 1.55 11.60 11.69
N ALA A 224 2.79 11.84 11.28
CA ALA A 224 3.37 11.45 10.00
C ALA A 224 3.09 10.00 9.58
N SER A 225 3.11 9.07 10.54
CA SER A 225 2.86 7.65 10.26
C SER A 225 1.44 7.38 9.76
N MET A 226 0.43 8.14 10.18
CA MET A 226 -0.92 8.05 9.60
C MET A 226 -0.91 8.52 8.14
N HIS A 227 -0.27 9.66 7.85
CA HIS A 227 -0.20 10.16 6.48
C HIS A 227 0.47 9.16 5.54
N ASN A 228 1.54 8.51 5.99
CA ASN A 228 2.23 7.48 5.23
C ASN A 228 1.35 6.24 5.04
N ALA A 229 0.61 5.80 6.06
CA ALA A 229 -0.30 4.65 5.95
C ALA A 229 -1.49 4.91 5.00
N HIS A 230 -1.82 6.17 4.72
CA HIS A 230 -2.77 6.58 3.69
C HIS A 230 -2.15 6.72 2.29
N GLY A 231 -0.87 6.42 2.10
CA GLY A 231 -0.21 6.38 0.77
C GLY A 231 0.67 7.59 0.44
N GLN A 232 0.90 8.51 1.38
CA GLN A 232 1.57 9.78 1.10
C GLN A 232 3.11 9.67 1.16
N TYR A 233 3.67 8.90 0.24
CA TYR A 233 5.12 8.64 0.12
C TYR A 233 5.55 8.48 -1.34
N GLY A 234 6.83 8.67 -1.64
CA GLY A 234 7.44 8.40 -2.94
C GLY A 234 8.97 8.40 -2.88
N LEU A 235 9.62 8.36 -4.04
CA LEU A 235 11.09 8.35 -4.15
C LEU A 235 11.65 9.54 -4.91
N ILE A 236 12.79 10.05 -4.44
CA ILE A 236 13.66 10.96 -5.18
C ILE A 236 15.03 10.30 -5.41
N LEU A 237 15.41 10.16 -6.67
CA LEU A 237 16.74 9.76 -7.09
C LEU A 237 17.63 11.01 -7.18
N VAL A 238 18.69 11.05 -6.38
CA VAL A 238 19.81 11.97 -6.58
C VAL A 238 20.89 11.19 -7.33
N GLU A 239 20.95 11.38 -8.65
CA GLU A 239 21.96 10.74 -9.48
C GLU A 239 23.36 11.24 -9.13
N PRO A 240 24.36 10.35 -9.03
CA PRO A 240 25.74 10.77 -8.84
C PRO A 240 26.22 11.60 -10.03
N LYS A 241 27.27 12.41 -9.83
CA LYS A 241 27.78 13.34 -10.86
C LYS A 241 28.14 12.64 -12.17
N GLU A 242 28.66 11.42 -12.09
CA GLU A 242 29.04 10.55 -13.20
C GLU A 242 27.85 9.85 -13.88
N GLY A 243 26.64 9.95 -13.30
CA GLY A 243 25.45 9.23 -13.74
C GLY A 243 25.47 7.75 -13.35
N LEU A 244 24.34 7.07 -13.55
CA LEU A 244 24.27 5.63 -13.35
C LEU A 244 24.65 4.87 -14.63
N PRO A 245 25.22 3.65 -14.52
CA PRO A 245 25.41 2.78 -15.67
C PRO A 245 24.11 2.61 -16.45
N ALA A 246 24.18 2.64 -17.78
CA ALA A 246 23.01 2.47 -18.63
C ALA A 246 22.41 1.06 -18.49
N VAL A 247 21.08 1.02 -18.51
CA VAL A 247 20.25 -0.18 -18.52
C VAL A 247 19.17 -0.01 -19.59
N ASP A 248 18.56 -1.10 -20.01
CA ASP A 248 17.54 -1.10 -21.07
C ASP A 248 16.16 -0.72 -20.51
N LYS A 249 15.88 -1.08 -19.25
CA LYS A 249 14.61 -0.85 -18.57
C LYS A 249 14.81 -0.36 -17.15
N GLU A 250 14.04 0.66 -16.77
CA GLU A 250 13.96 1.17 -15.40
C GLU A 250 12.52 1.07 -14.89
N PHE A 251 12.33 0.55 -13.68
CA PHE A 251 11.02 0.47 -13.03
C PHE A 251 11.01 1.11 -11.63
N TYR A 252 9.85 1.60 -11.21
CA TYR A 252 9.61 2.22 -9.91
C TYR A 252 8.55 1.44 -9.13
N LEU A 253 8.98 0.82 -8.03
CA LEU A 253 8.11 0.08 -7.12
C LEU A 253 8.27 0.60 -5.70
N MET A 254 7.16 0.76 -5.00
CA MET A 254 7.18 1.11 -3.59
C MET A 254 6.17 0.27 -2.81
N GLN A 255 6.67 -0.46 -1.81
CA GLN A 255 5.83 -1.21 -0.89
C GLN A 255 5.14 -0.26 0.09
N GLY A 256 3.89 -0.54 0.41
CA GLY A 256 3.15 0.15 1.46
C GLY A 256 2.14 -0.75 2.16
N GLU A 257 1.65 -0.26 3.28
CA GLU A 257 0.75 -0.97 4.20
C GLU A 257 -0.60 -0.26 4.29
N LEU A 258 -1.69 -1.03 4.26
CA LEU A 258 -3.04 -0.52 4.42
C LEU A 258 -3.75 -1.24 5.57
N TYR A 259 -4.34 -0.43 6.44
CA TYR A 259 -4.98 -0.85 7.69
C TYR A 259 -6.47 -0.59 7.60
N THR A 260 -7.26 -1.66 7.45
CA THR A 260 -8.67 -1.57 7.08
C THR A 260 -9.59 -2.31 8.04
N VAL A 261 -10.57 -1.61 8.60
CA VAL A 261 -11.52 -2.22 9.53
C VAL A 261 -12.34 -3.31 8.85
N GLY A 262 -12.33 -4.52 9.41
CA GLY A 262 -13.10 -5.67 8.96
C GLY A 262 -12.30 -6.71 8.18
N GLY A 263 -10.99 -6.53 8.06
CA GLY A 263 -10.10 -7.57 7.56
C GLY A 263 -9.98 -7.65 6.04
N LEU A 264 -9.26 -8.68 5.59
CA LEU A 264 -9.01 -8.95 4.17
C LEU A 264 -10.31 -9.32 3.45
N GLY A 265 -10.54 -8.75 2.26
CA GLY A 265 -11.66 -9.11 1.37
C GLY A 265 -12.97 -8.38 1.64
N LYS A 266 -13.05 -7.53 2.68
CA LYS A 266 -14.26 -6.75 2.96
C LYS A 266 -14.48 -5.67 1.88
N LYS A 267 -15.64 -5.74 1.23
CA LYS A 267 -16.03 -4.83 0.14
C LYS A 267 -16.57 -3.49 0.63
N GLY A 268 -16.50 -2.48 -0.24
CA GLY A 268 -16.96 -1.12 0.02
C GLY A 268 -15.82 -0.18 0.42
N LEU A 269 -16.20 1.04 0.84
CA LEU A 269 -15.25 1.99 1.41
C LEU A 269 -14.81 1.50 2.78
N THR A 270 -13.54 1.15 2.87
CA THR A 270 -12.90 0.71 4.11
C THR A 270 -12.52 1.90 4.98
N ARG A 271 -12.43 1.65 6.29
CA ARG A 271 -12.06 2.62 7.30
C ARG A 271 -10.66 2.33 7.79
N PHE A 272 -9.95 3.35 8.25
CA PHE A 272 -8.65 3.16 8.86
C PHE A 272 -8.78 2.36 10.17
N ASP A 273 -8.02 1.27 10.31
CA ASP A 273 -7.98 0.46 11.53
C ASP A 273 -6.80 0.89 12.41
N THR A 274 -7.06 1.79 13.34
CA THR A 274 -6.02 2.32 14.24
C THR A 274 -5.40 1.25 15.13
N GLN A 275 -6.16 0.25 15.57
CA GLN A 275 -5.61 -0.79 16.44
C GLN A 275 -4.66 -1.67 15.63
N ALA A 276 -5.10 -2.13 14.46
CA ALA A 276 -4.24 -2.90 13.56
C ALA A 276 -2.97 -2.13 13.16
N PHE A 277 -3.08 -0.81 12.98
CA PHE A 277 -1.96 0.09 12.72
C PHE A 277 -0.95 0.14 13.86
N LEU A 278 -1.41 0.36 15.09
CA LEU A 278 -0.52 0.38 16.27
C LEU A 278 0.11 -1.00 16.55
N ASP A 279 -0.61 -2.08 16.24
CA ASP A 279 -0.13 -3.45 16.37
C ASP A 279 0.82 -3.87 15.23
N GLY A 280 0.99 -3.03 14.18
CA GLY A 280 1.80 -3.36 13.00
C GLY A 280 1.25 -4.53 12.18
N ASN A 281 -0.07 -4.72 12.17
CA ASN A 281 -0.74 -5.83 11.49
C ASN A 281 -1.64 -5.35 10.33
N PRO A 282 -1.07 -4.95 9.17
CA PRO A 282 -1.85 -4.45 8.05
C PRO A 282 -2.70 -5.55 7.42
N ASN A 283 -3.85 -5.17 6.87
CA ASN A 283 -4.70 -6.10 6.13
C ASN A 283 -4.22 -6.31 4.71
N TYR A 284 -3.69 -5.25 4.09
CA TYR A 284 -3.07 -5.31 2.77
C TYR A 284 -1.64 -4.79 2.83
N VAL A 285 -0.79 -5.44 2.06
CA VAL A 285 0.56 -4.98 1.75
C VAL A 285 0.64 -4.99 0.24
N THR A 286 1.01 -3.88 -0.38
CA THR A 286 0.90 -3.71 -1.84
C THR A 286 2.13 -3.03 -2.41
N PHE A 287 2.48 -3.35 -3.65
CA PHE A 287 3.36 -2.49 -4.44
C PHE A 287 2.52 -1.48 -5.22
N ASN A 288 2.90 -0.20 -5.15
CA ASN A 288 2.22 0.91 -5.82
C ASN A 288 0.74 1.00 -5.46
N GLY A 289 0.46 1.03 -4.15
CA GLY A 289 -0.81 1.44 -3.56
C GLY A 289 -1.98 0.47 -3.66
N ARG A 290 -1.96 -0.51 -4.57
CA ARG A 290 -3.06 -1.47 -4.78
C ARG A 290 -2.58 -2.88 -5.10
N VAL A 291 -3.47 -3.85 -4.93
CA VAL A 291 -3.24 -5.22 -5.37
C VAL A 291 -3.18 -5.25 -6.89
N GLU A 292 -2.13 -5.88 -7.43
CA GLU A 292 -1.98 -6.00 -8.87
C GLU A 292 -3.10 -6.86 -9.47
N SER A 293 -3.65 -6.39 -10.60
CA SER A 293 -4.71 -7.09 -11.33
C SER A 293 -4.25 -7.56 -12.71
N THR A 294 -3.30 -6.86 -13.31
CA THR A 294 -2.71 -7.14 -14.62
C THR A 294 -1.23 -6.76 -14.58
N PRO A 295 -0.32 -7.53 -15.21
CA PRO A 295 1.08 -7.15 -15.31
C PRO A 295 1.24 -5.77 -15.95
N ARG A 296 2.07 -4.92 -15.36
CA ARG A 296 2.35 -3.56 -15.87
C ARG A 296 3.81 -3.34 -16.29
N MET A 297 4.66 -4.33 -16.08
CA MET A 297 6.08 -4.29 -16.44
C MET A 297 6.34 -5.32 -17.52
N GLU A 298 6.97 -4.89 -18.62
CA GLU A 298 7.36 -5.75 -19.74
C GLU A 298 8.81 -5.47 -20.14
N VAL A 299 9.57 -6.55 -20.34
CA VAL A 299 10.98 -6.54 -20.74
C VAL A 299 11.22 -7.61 -21.79
N ASN A 300 12.26 -7.46 -22.58
CA ASN A 300 12.69 -8.48 -23.53
C ASN A 300 13.77 -9.38 -22.94
N VAL A 301 13.85 -10.62 -23.43
CA VAL A 301 15.03 -11.47 -23.19
C VAL A 301 16.27 -10.73 -23.69
N GLY A 302 17.25 -10.55 -22.81
CA GLY A 302 18.49 -9.81 -23.03
C GLY A 302 18.52 -8.43 -22.36
N ASP A 303 17.38 -7.86 -21.99
CA ASP A 303 17.30 -6.53 -21.35
C ASP A 303 17.99 -6.56 -19.97
N ARG A 304 18.81 -5.54 -19.71
CA ARG A 304 19.27 -5.18 -18.37
C ARG A 304 18.19 -4.33 -17.70
N VAL A 305 17.73 -4.78 -16.55
CA VAL A 305 16.62 -4.18 -15.81
C VAL A 305 17.15 -3.59 -14.53
N ARG A 306 16.78 -2.34 -14.22
CA ARG A 306 16.97 -1.70 -12.91
C ARG A 306 15.60 -1.42 -12.29
N ILE A 307 15.44 -1.75 -11.02
CA ILE A 307 14.24 -1.41 -10.25
C ILE A 307 14.62 -0.55 -9.05
N TYR A 308 14.00 0.63 -8.96
CA TYR A 308 14.04 1.50 -7.80
C TYR A 308 12.96 1.05 -6.83
N VAL A 309 13.38 0.40 -5.74
CA VAL A 309 12.48 -0.22 -4.76
C VAL A 309 12.46 0.61 -3.49
N GLY A 310 11.32 1.22 -3.19
CA GLY A 310 11.07 1.91 -1.93
C GLY A 310 10.22 1.08 -0.99
N ASN A 311 10.22 1.46 0.29
CA ASN A 311 9.24 0.98 1.25
C ASN A 311 8.70 2.16 2.05
N GLY A 312 7.47 2.58 1.75
CA GLY A 312 6.76 3.64 2.47
C GLY A 312 6.40 3.25 3.91
N GLY A 313 6.47 1.95 4.22
CA GLY A 313 6.18 1.39 5.53
C GLY A 313 4.67 1.36 5.84
N VAL A 314 4.27 1.53 7.10
CA VAL A 314 5.00 2.21 8.18
C VAL A 314 5.78 1.33 9.17
N GLY A 315 5.56 0.01 9.21
CA GLY A 315 6.14 -0.85 10.26
C GLY A 315 6.91 -2.07 9.76
N LEU A 316 6.64 -2.52 8.54
CA LEU A 316 7.18 -3.77 8.00
C LEU A 316 8.43 -3.52 7.16
N ILE A 317 9.44 -4.36 7.36
CA ILE A 317 10.59 -4.47 6.46
C ILE A 317 10.19 -5.39 5.30
N SER A 318 10.41 -4.94 4.06
CA SER A 318 10.24 -5.79 2.88
C SER A 318 11.44 -6.70 2.73
N SER A 319 11.20 -8.01 2.61
CA SER A 319 12.22 -8.95 2.13
C SER A 319 12.11 -9.05 0.60
N PHE A 320 12.51 -8.00 -0.10
CA PHE A 320 12.23 -7.85 -1.54
C PHE A 320 12.98 -8.91 -2.35
N HIS A 321 12.22 -9.65 -3.16
CA HIS A 321 12.71 -10.75 -4.00
C HIS A 321 11.97 -10.75 -5.34
N ILE A 322 12.62 -11.22 -6.41
CA ILE A 322 11.97 -11.52 -7.69
C ILE A 322 12.06 -13.04 -7.91
N ILE A 323 10.91 -13.71 -7.84
CA ILE A 323 10.82 -15.15 -8.11
C ILE A 323 11.23 -15.40 -9.56
N GLY A 324 12.25 -16.23 -9.73
CA GLY A 324 12.81 -16.59 -11.04
C GLY A 324 14.07 -15.82 -11.41
N GLU A 325 14.57 -14.91 -10.56
CA GLU A 325 15.78 -14.13 -10.83
C GLU A 325 16.74 -14.03 -9.65
N ILE A 326 17.98 -13.65 -9.96
CA ILE A 326 19.02 -13.28 -8.99
C ILE A 326 19.43 -11.84 -9.28
N PHE A 327 19.58 -11.02 -8.23
CA PHE A 327 20.08 -9.66 -8.41
C PHE A 327 21.58 -9.68 -8.70
N ASP A 328 21.96 -9.33 -9.92
CA ASP A 328 23.35 -9.11 -10.32
C ASP A 328 23.98 -8.00 -9.48
N THR A 329 23.23 -6.93 -9.24
CA THR A 329 23.65 -5.80 -8.42
C THR A 329 22.54 -5.43 -7.44
N VAL A 330 22.90 -5.16 -6.19
CA VAL A 330 22.05 -4.44 -5.24
C VAL A 330 22.82 -3.25 -4.69
N TYR A 331 22.17 -2.09 -4.70
CA TYR A 331 22.56 -0.91 -3.95
C TYR A 331 21.79 -0.96 -2.61
N PRO A 332 22.38 -1.58 -1.56
CA PRO A 332 21.71 -1.77 -0.29
C PRO A 332 21.36 -0.41 0.32
N GLU A 333 20.17 -0.31 0.91
CA GLU A 333 19.71 0.90 1.60
C GLU A 333 19.67 2.16 0.70
N GLY A 334 19.71 1.99 -0.63
CA GLY A 334 19.68 3.10 -1.60
C GLY A 334 20.98 3.90 -1.66
N ALA A 335 22.06 3.42 -1.02
CA ALA A 335 23.34 4.09 -0.99
C ALA A 335 24.03 4.09 -2.36
N MET A 336 24.52 5.25 -2.80
CA MET A 336 25.23 5.43 -4.06
C MET A 336 26.44 6.36 -3.90
N GLY A 337 27.26 6.48 -4.93
CA GLY A 337 28.46 7.32 -4.93
C GLY A 337 29.73 6.60 -4.45
N GLU A 338 30.83 7.36 -4.42
CA GLU A 338 32.15 6.83 -4.08
C GLU A 338 32.19 6.23 -2.66
N GLY A 339 32.66 4.99 -2.55
CA GLY A 339 32.79 4.29 -1.28
C GLY A 339 31.51 3.62 -0.76
N SER A 340 30.37 3.80 -1.42
CA SER A 340 29.12 3.11 -1.08
C SER A 340 29.20 1.60 -1.36
N ALA A 341 28.53 0.81 -0.53
CA ALA A 341 28.49 -0.64 -0.69
C ALA A 341 27.74 -1.03 -1.98
N LEU A 342 28.23 -2.06 -2.65
CA LEU A 342 27.58 -2.66 -3.81
C LEU A 342 27.57 -4.17 -3.62
N HIS A 343 26.40 -4.76 -3.43
CA HIS A 343 26.28 -6.21 -3.29
C HIS A 343 26.08 -6.86 -4.65
N LYS A 344 26.61 -8.07 -4.81
CA LYS A 344 26.54 -8.87 -6.04
C LYS A 344 25.93 -10.23 -5.74
N ASN A 345 25.21 -10.80 -6.70
CA ASN A 345 24.61 -12.14 -6.61
C ASN A 345 23.68 -12.32 -5.39
N VAL A 346 22.79 -11.35 -5.19
CA VAL A 346 21.86 -11.34 -4.05
C VAL A 346 20.52 -11.91 -4.45
N GLN A 347 20.00 -12.87 -3.70
CA GLN A 347 18.67 -13.44 -3.94
C GLN A 347 17.53 -12.54 -3.42
N THR A 348 17.73 -11.90 -2.27
CA THR A 348 16.70 -11.14 -1.55
C THR A 348 17.38 -10.01 -0.79
N THR A 349 16.82 -8.80 -0.86
CA THR A 349 17.36 -7.63 -0.15
C THR A 349 16.34 -7.07 0.83
N ALA A 350 16.81 -6.61 1.97
CA ALA A 350 15.97 -5.91 2.93
C ALA A 350 15.70 -4.48 2.45
N VAL A 351 14.44 -4.05 2.47
CA VAL A 351 14.05 -2.65 2.24
C VAL A 351 13.32 -2.16 3.49
N LEU A 352 13.98 -1.30 4.26
CA LEU A 352 13.49 -0.80 5.56
C LEU A 352 12.28 0.13 5.36
N PRO A 353 11.32 0.22 6.31
CA PRO A 353 10.28 1.24 6.25
C PRO A 353 10.92 2.65 6.29
N GLY A 354 10.51 3.52 5.36
CA GLY A 354 11.18 4.80 5.14
C GLY A 354 12.53 4.70 4.43
N GLY A 355 12.90 3.52 3.93
CA GLY A 355 14.12 3.25 3.20
C GLY A 355 13.88 2.79 1.76
N SER A 356 14.98 2.52 1.06
CA SER A 356 14.96 2.10 -0.33
C SER A 356 16.08 1.10 -0.64
N SER A 357 16.08 0.53 -1.84
CA SER A 357 17.19 -0.19 -2.45
C SER A 357 17.05 -0.11 -3.97
N ILE A 358 18.16 -0.25 -4.69
CA ILE A 358 18.14 -0.43 -6.15
C ILE A 358 18.59 -1.84 -6.45
N VAL A 359 17.85 -2.56 -7.29
CA VAL A 359 18.25 -3.89 -7.76
C VAL A 359 18.43 -3.88 -9.27
N GLU A 360 19.40 -4.64 -9.76
CA GLU A 360 19.64 -4.85 -11.19
C GLU A 360 19.79 -6.34 -11.48
N PHE A 361 19.25 -6.75 -12.62
CA PHE A 361 19.42 -8.10 -13.17
C PHE A 361 19.30 -8.05 -14.69
N LYS A 362 19.71 -9.12 -15.36
CA LYS A 362 19.50 -9.31 -16.80
C LYS A 362 18.44 -10.39 -17.02
N ALA A 363 17.41 -10.09 -17.80
CA ALA A 363 16.36 -11.07 -18.09
C ALA A 363 16.84 -12.07 -19.15
N GLU A 364 17.11 -13.33 -18.79
CA GLU A 364 17.75 -14.30 -19.71
C GLU A 364 16.80 -15.37 -20.27
N VAL A 365 15.63 -15.56 -19.65
CA VAL A 365 14.64 -16.59 -20.01
C VAL A 365 13.25 -15.94 -20.10
N PRO A 366 12.44 -16.25 -21.12
CA PRO A 366 11.09 -15.69 -21.24
C PRO A 366 10.16 -16.32 -20.20
N GLY A 367 9.17 -15.55 -19.75
CA GLY A 367 8.23 -16.00 -18.73
C GLY A 367 7.74 -14.87 -17.84
N LYS A 368 7.03 -15.22 -16.77
CA LYS A 368 6.59 -14.27 -15.74
C LYS A 368 7.52 -14.33 -14.55
N LEU A 369 8.17 -13.21 -14.26
CA LEU A 369 8.87 -13.01 -13.00
C LEU A 369 7.92 -12.31 -12.02
N VAL A 370 8.01 -12.66 -10.73
CA VAL A 370 7.11 -12.12 -9.72
C VAL A 370 7.92 -11.43 -8.62
N ALA A 371 7.87 -10.11 -8.59
CA ALA A 371 8.39 -9.32 -7.48
C ALA A 371 7.50 -9.51 -6.26
N VAL A 372 8.07 -9.82 -5.10
CA VAL A 372 7.35 -10.15 -3.86
C VAL A 372 8.04 -9.58 -2.64
N ASP A 373 7.28 -9.43 -1.56
CA ASP A 373 7.82 -9.47 -0.21
C ASP A 373 7.94 -10.93 0.26
N HIS A 374 9.17 -11.42 0.43
CA HIS A 374 9.47 -12.81 0.76
C HIS A 374 9.11 -13.20 2.21
N ALA A 375 8.58 -12.28 3.02
CA ALA A 375 7.68 -12.67 4.11
C ALA A 375 6.34 -13.14 3.49
N LEU A 376 6.38 -14.31 2.83
CA LEU A 376 5.43 -14.74 1.78
C LEU A 376 3.96 -14.78 2.20
N SER A 377 3.65 -14.83 3.50
CA SER A 377 2.26 -14.66 3.97
C SER A 377 1.65 -13.33 3.48
N ARG A 378 2.48 -12.30 3.23
CA ARG A 378 2.10 -10.99 2.68
C ARG A 378 1.70 -11.05 1.20
N MET A 379 2.06 -12.08 0.44
CA MET A 379 1.49 -12.28 -0.90
C MET A 379 -0.02 -12.46 -0.84
N ASN A 380 -0.54 -13.16 0.18
CA ASN A 380 -1.98 -13.27 0.42
C ASN A 380 -2.63 -11.92 0.79
N LYS A 381 -1.83 -10.93 1.19
CA LYS A 381 -2.23 -9.56 1.48
C LYS A 381 -2.03 -8.61 0.27
N GLY A 382 -1.50 -9.10 -0.86
CA GLY A 382 -1.32 -8.34 -2.10
C GLY A 382 0.11 -7.92 -2.43
N ALA A 383 1.12 -8.38 -1.69
CA ALA A 383 2.51 -7.92 -1.82
C ALA A 383 3.24 -8.62 -2.98
N TRP A 384 2.72 -8.44 -4.20
CA TRP A 384 3.29 -8.99 -5.41
C TRP A 384 3.06 -8.07 -6.62
N ALA A 385 3.99 -8.11 -7.58
CA ALA A 385 3.89 -7.47 -8.88
C ALA A 385 4.54 -8.36 -9.96
N VAL A 386 4.08 -8.29 -11.22
CA VAL A 386 4.50 -9.18 -12.30
C VAL A 386 5.30 -8.43 -13.36
N ILE A 387 6.45 -8.99 -13.72
CA ILE A 387 7.28 -8.58 -14.85
C ILE A 387 7.14 -9.65 -15.94
N ASN A 388 6.65 -9.24 -17.11
CA ASN A 388 6.52 -10.11 -18.27
C ASN A 388 7.81 -10.05 -19.10
N VAL A 389 8.49 -11.18 -19.24
CA VAL A 389 9.70 -11.31 -20.08
C VAL A 389 9.31 -11.96 -21.41
N VAL A 390 9.49 -11.23 -22.51
CA VAL A 390 9.12 -11.66 -23.86
C VAL A 390 10.37 -11.95 -24.68
N GLY A 391 10.41 -13.08 -25.37
CA GLY A 391 11.55 -13.43 -26.22
C GLY A 391 11.67 -14.94 -26.47
N PRO A 392 12.74 -15.36 -27.17
CA PRO A 392 13.00 -16.78 -27.42
C PRO A 392 13.38 -17.52 -26.12
N ALA A 393 12.97 -18.78 -26.01
CA ALA A 393 13.43 -19.65 -24.93
C ALA A 393 14.94 -19.91 -25.05
N ASN A 394 15.60 -20.13 -23.90
CA ASN A 394 17.00 -20.53 -23.84
C ASN A 394 17.16 -21.84 -23.04
N PRO A 395 17.10 -23.00 -23.69
CA PRO A 395 17.21 -24.31 -23.03
C PRO A 395 18.55 -24.55 -22.33
N GLU A 396 19.62 -23.83 -22.69
CA GLU A 396 20.90 -23.93 -21.99
C GLU A 396 20.84 -23.32 -20.58
N ILE A 397 19.89 -22.40 -20.33
CA ILE A 397 19.67 -21.76 -19.03
C ILE A 397 18.51 -22.42 -18.28
N PHE A 398 17.37 -22.63 -18.92
CA PHE A 398 16.18 -23.19 -18.29
C PHE A 398 15.34 -24.02 -19.27
N GLU A 399 15.16 -25.29 -18.94
CA GLU A 399 14.30 -26.23 -19.66
C GLU A 399 13.40 -26.99 -18.69
N SER A 400 12.12 -27.13 -19.03
CA SER A 400 11.21 -28.00 -18.28
C SER A 400 11.41 -29.45 -18.71
N LEU A 401 11.94 -30.27 -17.81
CA LEU A 401 12.05 -31.71 -18.04
C LEU A 401 10.75 -32.40 -17.63
N THR A 402 10.12 -33.11 -18.56
CA THR A 402 9.01 -34.01 -18.21
C THR A 402 9.61 -35.29 -17.64
N PRO A 403 9.32 -35.68 -16.38
CA PRO A 403 9.81 -36.94 -15.85
C PRO A 403 9.27 -38.08 -16.72
N THR A 404 10.16 -38.84 -17.35
CA THR A 404 9.77 -40.14 -17.88
C THR A 404 9.32 -40.99 -16.70
N ALA A 405 8.11 -41.56 -16.79
CA ALA A 405 7.65 -42.52 -15.78
C ALA A 405 8.76 -43.56 -15.56
N PRO A 406 9.08 -43.95 -14.31
CA PRO A 406 10.11 -44.96 -14.08
C PRO A 406 9.75 -46.20 -14.89
N ALA A 407 10.71 -46.73 -15.65
CA ALA A 407 10.57 -47.97 -16.38
C ALA A 407 10.19 -49.08 -15.38
N SER A 408 8.91 -49.41 -15.34
CA SER A 408 8.29 -50.27 -14.32
C SER A 408 8.47 -51.74 -14.66
N GLU A 409 9.72 -52.18 -14.76
CA GLU A 409 10.04 -53.61 -14.66
C GLU A 409 10.73 -53.94 -13.31
N GLU A 410 11.62 -53.08 -12.79
CA GLU A 410 12.29 -53.35 -11.51
C GLU A 410 11.38 -53.12 -10.28
N ALA A 411 10.58 -52.05 -10.26
CA ALA A 411 9.67 -51.76 -9.14
C ALA A 411 8.49 -52.74 -9.06
N ALA A 412 8.09 -53.34 -10.19
CA ALA A 412 7.03 -54.34 -10.23
C ALA A 412 7.53 -55.72 -9.72
N ASP A 413 8.81 -56.04 -9.95
CA ASP A 413 9.43 -57.28 -9.50
C ASP A 413 9.83 -57.26 -8.01
N GLU A 414 10.18 -56.10 -7.45
CA GLU A 414 10.33 -55.95 -5.99
C GLU A 414 9.00 -56.08 -5.26
N ALA A 415 7.92 -55.48 -5.78
CA ALA A 415 6.57 -55.61 -5.20
C ALA A 415 6.08 -57.08 -5.22
N LYS A 416 6.36 -57.84 -6.29
CA LYS A 416 6.04 -59.27 -6.36
C LYS A 416 6.92 -60.16 -5.47
N LYS A 417 8.15 -59.74 -5.15
CA LYS A 417 9.03 -60.44 -4.21
C LYS A 417 8.59 -60.25 -2.76
N MET A 418 8.11 -59.05 -2.39
CA MET A 418 7.59 -58.79 -1.05
C MET A 418 6.27 -59.52 -0.78
N ASP A 419 5.36 -59.57 -1.76
CA ASP A 419 4.06 -60.25 -1.63
C ASP A 419 4.18 -61.79 -1.53
N LYS A 420 5.27 -62.37 -2.08
CA LYS A 420 5.60 -63.81 -1.91
C LYS A 420 6.31 -64.14 -0.60
N MET A 421 6.89 -63.17 0.10
CA MET A 421 7.50 -63.38 1.42
C MET A 421 6.46 -63.35 2.55
N GLU A 422 5.39 -62.58 2.42
CA GLU A 422 4.32 -62.51 3.44
C GLU A 422 3.36 -63.71 3.43
N MET A 423 3.33 -64.50 2.36
CA MET A 423 2.47 -65.70 2.23
C MET A 423 3.17 -67.02 2.57
N GLY A 424 4.37 -66.97 3.18
CA GLY A 424 5.28 -68.13 3.30
C GLY A 424 5.90 -68.40 4.68
N GLY A 425 5.38 -67.85 5.78
CA GLY A 425 6.00 -68.04 7.09
C GLY A 425 5.06 -67.90 8.29
N TYR A 426 4.49 -69.05 8.69
CA TYR A 426 3.85 -69.40 9.97
C TYR A 426 2.61 -68.64 10.45
#